data_AF-X8E360-F1
#
_entry.id   AF-X8E360-F1
#
_cell.length_a   1.000
_cell.length_b   1.000
_cell.length_c   1.000
_cell.angle_alpha   90.00
_cell.angle_beta   90.00
_cell.angle_gamma   90.00
#
_symmetry.space_group_name_H-M   'P 1'
#
loop_
_entity.id
_entity.type
_entity.pdbx_description
1 polymer ?
#
loop_
_entity_poly.entity_id
_entity_poly.type
_entity_poly.pdbx_seq_one_letter_code
_entity_poly.pdbx_strand_id
1 'polypeptide(L)'
;MTGWGVALDLLLSGRAFLAEEAAELGLVKEVVQPEALMTRTLEYAEDIARHCSPASMAVIKRQAYGDATRDVDDATARAEALLHASLLRPDVIEGITSFFEKRAPNFPGLGSSERSAGQQRAVPKG
;
A
#
# COMPACT_ATOMS: atom_id res chain seq x y z
N MET A 1 12.45 0.28 0.10
CA MET A 1 12.95 1.44 -0.66
C MET A 1 14.45 1.33 -0.76
N THR A 2 15.02 1.70 -1.90
CA THR A 2 16.48 1.70 -2.05
C THR A 2 17.13 2.71 -1.08
N GLY A 3 18.33 2.38 -0.60
CA GLY A 3 19.05 3.22 0.36
C GLY A 3 19.72 4.43 -0.31
N TRP A 4 20.14 5.41 0.51
CA TRP A 4 20.79 6.64 0.04
C TRP A 4 22.02 6.39 -0.84
N GLY A 5 22.84 5.36 -0.54
CA GLY A 5 24.03 5.04 -1.34
C GLY A 5 23.68 4.67 -2.78
N VAL A 6 22.68 3.80 -2.97
CA VAL A 6 22.20 3.42 -4.30
C VAL A 6 21.56 4.61 -5.02
N ALA A 7 20.73 5.38 -4.31
CA ALA A 7 20.09 6.56 -4.89
C ALA A 7 21.12 7.57 -5.40
N LEU A 8 22.16 7.87 -4.61
CA LEU A 8 23.20 8.83 -4.98
C LEU A 8 24.08 8.30 -6.13
N ASP A 9 24.42 7.01 -6.16
CA ASP A 9 25.11 6.40 -7.31
C ASP A 9 24.37 6.66 -8.61
N LEU A 10 23.08 6.29 -8.67
CA LEU A 10 22.27 6.42 -9.89
C LEU A 10 22.00 7.87 -10.27
N LEU A 11 21.65 8.73 -9.29
CA LEU A 11 21.28 10.13 -9.56
C LEU A 11 22.49 10.98 -10.00
N LEU A 12 23.67 10.75 -9.43
CA LEU A 12 24.86 11.53 -9.75
C LEU A 12 25.59 11.01 -10.99
N SER A 13 25.62 9.69 -11.20
CA SER A 13 26.27 9.10 -12.38
C SER A 13 25.43 9.21 -13.64
N GLY A 14 24.09 9.19 -13.51
CA GLY A 14 23.17 9.10 -14.65
C GLY A 14 23.35 7.81 -15.48
N ARG A 15 23.99 6.78 -14.94
CA ARG A 15 24.28 5.55 -15.68
C ARG A 15 23.00 4.78 -16.01
N ALA A 16 23.03 4.07 -17.14
CA ALA A 16 22.02 3.08 -17.45
C ALA A 16 22.25 1.81 -16.61
N PHE A 17 21.15 1.12 -16.29
CA PHE A 17 21.14 -0.17 -15.60
C PHE A 17 20.03 -1.05 -16.19
N LEU A 18 20.16 -2.36 -16.00
CA LEU A 18 19.21 -3.34 -16.53
C LEU A 18 18.10 -3.63 -15.52
N ALA A 19 17.04 -4.31 -15.97
CA ALA A 19 15.88 -4.62 -15.13
C ALA A 19 16.26 -5.52 -13.94
N GLU A 20 17.15 -6.48 -14.17
CA GLU A 20 17.66 -7.42 -13.17
C GLU A 20 18.37 -6.67 -12.05
N GLU A 21 19.25 -5.72 -12.41
CA GLU A 21 19.91 -4.85 -11.44
C GLU A 21 18.89 -3.99 -10.69
N ALA A 22 17.85 -3.47 -11.37
CA ALA A 22 16.79 -2.71 -10.71
C ALA A 22 16.07 -3.51 -9.60
N ALA A 23 15.91 -4.81 -9.78
CA ALA A 23 15.33 -5.69 -8.77
C ALA A 23 16.29 -5.92 -7.59
N GLU A 24 17.57 -6.16 -7.87
CA GLU A 24 18.62 -6.29 -6.84
C GLU A 24 18.75 -5.01 -5.99
N LEU A 25 18.62 -3.85 -6.63
CA LEU A 25 18.66 -2.53 -5.98
C LEU A 25 17.36 -2.18 -5.22
N GLY A 26 16.32 -3.01 -5.33
CA GLY A 26 15.02 -2.80 -4.68
C GLY A 26 14.20 -1.64 -5.27
N LEU A 27 14.44 -1.31 -6.54
CA LEU A 27 13.69 -0.29 -7.29
C LEU A 27 12.40 -0.87 -7.90
N VAL A 28 12.44 -2.15 -8.31
CA VAL A 28 11.27 -2.91 -8.78
C VAL A 28 11.08 -4.14 -7.91
N LYS A 29 9.85 -4.64 -7.83
CA LYS A 29 9.50 -5.83 -7.03
C LYS A 29 10.01 -7.12 -7.65
N GLU A 30 9.84 -7.29 -8.96
CA GLU A 30 10.18 -8.51 -9.69
C GLU A 30 10.45 -8.18 -11.16
N VAL A 31 11.24 -9.03 -11.82
CA VAL A 31 11.48 -9.01 -13.27
C VAL A 31 10.97 -10.31 -13.85
N VAL A 32 10.22 -10.21 -14.94
CA VAL A 32 9.64 -11.35 -15.65
C VAL A 32 9.88 -11.21 -17.14
N GLN A 33 9.72 -12.31 -17.87
CA GLN A 33 9.79 -12.25 -19.33
C GLN A 33 8.69 -11.34 -19.90
N PRO A 34 8.95 -10.61 -21.00
CA PRO A 34 8.01 -9.65 -21.58
C PRO A 34 6.62 -10.24 -21.83
N GLU A 35 6.54 -11.48 -22.28
CA GLU A 35 5.29 -12.19 -22.60
C GLU A 35 4.47 -12.52 -21.35
N ALA A 36 5.12 -12.59 -20.18
CA ALA A 36 4.50 -12.90 -18.90
C ALA A 36 4.10 -11.65 -18.10
N LEU A 37 4.51 -10.44 -18.51
CA LEU A 37 4.35 -9.21 -17.75
C LEU A 37 2.90 -8.95 -17.33
N MET A 38 1.97 -8.98 -18.29
CA MET A 38 0.57 -8.67 -18.01
C MET A 38 -0.10 -9.74 -17.15
N THR A 39 0.15 -11.02 -17.45
CA THR A 39 -0.37 -12.13 -16.67
C THR A 39 0.08 -12.03 -15.21
N ARG A 40 1.38 -11.87 -14.96
CA ARG A 40 1.93 -11.76 -13.61
C ARG A 40 1.40 -10.55 -12.85
N THR A 41 1.28 -9.41 -13.54
CA THR A 41 0.75 -8.17 -12.95
C THR A 41 -0.69 -8.36 -12.48
N LEU A 42 -1.54 -8.96 -13.32
CA LEU A 42 -2.94 -9.21 -12.99
C LEU A 42 -3.09 -10.25 -11.89
N GLU A 43 -2.34 -11.35 -11.93
CA GLU A 43 -2.33 -12.34 -10.85
C GLU A 43 -2.03 -11.71 -9.49
N TYR A 44 -1.01 -10.84 -9.42
CA TYR A 44 -0.64 -10.16 -8.19
C TYR A 44 -1.72 -9.16 -7.74
N ALA A 45 -2.28 -8.38 -8.67
CA ALA A 45 -3.35 -7.43 -8.36
C ALA A 45 -4.62 -8.15 -7.88
N GLU A 46 -4.98 -9.26 -8.52
CA GLU A 46 -6.14 -10.07 -8.14
C GLU A 46 -5.94 -10.78 -6.80
N ASP A 47 -4.73 -11.24 -6.48
CA ASP A 47 -4.40 -11.81 -5.18
C ASP A 47 -4.65 -10.79 -4.06
N ILE A 48 -4.15 -9.56 -4.22
CA ILE A 48 -4.40 -8.46 -3.29
C ILE A 48 -5.91 -8.15 -3.21
N ALA A 49 -6.58 -8.03 -4.36
CA ALA A 49 -7.99 -7.67 -4.41
C ALA A 49 -8.90 -8.73 -3.76
N ARG A 50 -8.53 -10.01 -3.84
CA ARG A 50 -9.28 -11.12 -3.24
C ARG A 50 -9.02 -11.28 -1.75
N HIS A 51 -7.79 -11.06 -1.30
CA HIS A 51 -7.36 -11.47 0.04
C HIS A 51 -7.11 -10.31 1.01
N CYS A 52 -7.12 -9.05 0.55
CA CYS A 52 -6.83 -7.90 1.40
C CYS A 52 -8.02 -6.96 1.53
N SER A 53 -8.30 -6.52 2.76
CA SER A 53 -9.35 -5.52 3.01
C SER A 53 -9.02 -4.19 2.33
N PRO A 54 -9.89 -3.65 1.46
CA PRO A 54 -9.69 -2.35 0.82
C PRO A 54 -9.47 -1.22 1.83
N ALA A 55 -10.26 -1.22 2.90
CA ALA A 55 -10.21 -0.19 3.92
C ALA A 55 -8.96 -0.29 4.80
N SER A 56 -8.45 -1.51 5.04
CA SER A 56 -7.18 -1.69 5.77
C SER A 56 -5.99 -1.29 4.91
N MET A 57 -5.98 -1.67 3.62
CA MET A 57 -4.95 -1.23 2.67
C MET A 57 -4.89 0.30 2.55
N ALA A 58 -6.03 0.98 2.51
CA ALA A 58 -6.09 2.43 2.44
C ALA A 58 -5.44 3.09 3.68
N VAL A 59 -5.76 2.60 4.88
CA VAL A 59 -5.18 3.10 6.14
C VAL A 59 -3.68 2.83 6.18
N ILE A 60 -3.25 1.60 5.92
CA ILE A 60 -1.83 1.19 5.94
C ILE A 60 -1.03 2.03 4.95
N LYS A 61 -1.50 2.18 3.71
CA LYS A 61 -0.81 2.98 2.69
C LYS A 61 -0.68 4.43 3.14
N ARG A 62 -1.77 5.03 3.64
CA ARG A 62 -1.74 6.42 4.13
C ARG A 62 -0.77 6.60 5.29
N GLN A 63 -0.75 5.65 6.23
CA GLN A 63 0.13 5.68 7.38
C GLN A 63 1.60 5.53 6.96
N ALA A 64 1.92 4.51 6.17
CA ALA A 64 3.29 4.24 5.73
C ALA A 64 3.92 5.46 5.01
N TYR A 65 3.20 6.10 4.09
CA TYR A 65 3.68 7.30 3.42
C TYR A 65 3.64 8.54 4.31
N GLY A 66 2.59 8.69 5.12
CA GLY A 66 2.40 9.88 5.96
C GLY A 66 3.33 9.95 7.16
N ASP A 67 3.93 8.83 7.56
CA ASP A 67 4.70 8.68 8.80
C ASP A 67 6.17 8.37 8.55
N ALA A 68 6.57 8.12 7.29
CA ALA A 68 7.93 7.77 6.91
C ALA A 68 9.02 8.77 7.37
N THR A 69 8.64 10.03 7.64
CA THR A 69 9.54 11.08 8.09
C THR A 69 9.13 11.70 9.43
N ARG A 70 8.15 11.10 10.13
CA ARG A 70 7.73 11.57 11.46
C ARG A 70 8.69 11.07 12.53
N ASP A 71 8.67 11.77 13.66
CA ASP A 71 9.25 11.26 14.89
C ASP A 71 8.58 9.94 15.31
N VAL A 72 9.36 9.06 15.93
CA VAL A 72 8.92 7.71 16.30
C VAL A 72 7.79 7.74 17.30
N ASP A 73 7.80 8.67 18.26
CA ASP A 73 6.77 8.74 19.30
C ASP A 73 5.42 9.16 18.68
N ASP A 74 5.45 10.18 17.81
CA ASP A 74 4.27 10.65 17.08
C ASP A 74 3.72 9.58 16.12
N ALA A 75 4.60 8.88 15.39
CA ALA A 75 4.23 7.82 14.47
C ALA A 75 3.58 6.64 15.23
N THR A 76 4.13 6.28 16.38
CA THR A 76 3.63 5.20 17.25
C THR A 76 2.27 5.56 17.84
N ALA A 77 2.12 6.74 18.43
CA ALA A 77 0.85 7.20 18.99
C ALA A 77 -0.27 7.23 17.94
N ARG A 78 0.06 7.64 16.70
CA ARG A 78 -0.87 7.56 15.58
C ARG A 78 -1.19 6.14 15.14
N ALA A 79 -0.21 5.23 15.15
CA ALA A 79 -0.43 3.83 14.83
C ALA A 79 -1.44 3.19 15.79
N GLU A 80 -1.31 3.45 17.08
CA GLU A 80 -2.25 2.97 18.10
C GLU A 80 -3.67 3.51 17.87
N ALA A 81 -3.80 4.81 17.61
CA ALA A 81 -5.09 5.42 17.31
C ALA A 81 -5.76 4.80 16.06
N LEU A 82 -4.98 4.56 14.99
CA LEU A 82 -5.48 3.92 13.77
C LEU A 82 -5.87 2.45 13.99
N LEU A 83 -5.11 1.72 14.80
CA LEU A 83 -5.42 0.35 15.21
C LEU A 83 -6.74 0.31 15.97
N HIS A 84 -6.89 1.13 17.02
CA HIS A 84 -8.12 1.20 17.81
C HIS A 84 -9.34 1.56 16.96
N ALA A 85 -9.21 2.51 16.05
CA ALA A 85 -10.28 2.85 15.11
C ALA A 85 -10.64 1.69 14.16
N SER A 86 -9.66 0.87 13.79
CA SER A 86 -9.86 -0.26 12.88
C SER A 86 -10.61 -1.42 13.53
N LEU A 87 -10.42 -1.66 14.83
CA LEU A 87 -11.09 -2.76 15.56
C LEU A 87 -12.62 -2.71 15.50
N LEU A 88 -13.20 -1.54 15.28
CA LEU A 88 -14.65 -1.33 15.18
C LEU A 88 -15.19 -1.53 13.75
N ARG A 89 -14.32 -1.76 12.76
CA ARG A 89 -14.73 -1.78 11.36
C ARG A 89 -15.21 -3.19 10.92
N PRO A 90 -16.19 -3.26 10.00
CA PRO A 90 -16.74 -4.53 9.55
C PRO A 90 -15.71 -5.46 8.89
N ASP A 91 -14.65 -4.93 8.29
CA ASP A 91 -13.61 -5.72 7.66
C ASP A 91 -12.75 -6.50 8.66
N VAL A 92 -12.60 -6.02 9.90
CA VAL A 92 -11.92 -6.79 10.96
C VAL A 92 -12.76 -7.99 11.38
N ILE A 93 -14.06 -7.79 11.55
CA ILE A 93 -15.00 -8.87 11.90
C ILE A 93 -14.99 -9.95 10.81
N GLU A 94 -15.08 -9.54 9.54
CA GLU A 94 -15.03 -10.44 8.41
C GLU A 94 -13.68 -11.18 8.34
N GLY A 95 -12.55 -10.50 8.49
CA GLY A 95 -11.24 -11.12 8.43
C GLY A 95 -11.03 -12.19 9.50
N ILE A 96 -11.51 -11.94 10.72
CA ILE A 96 -11.48 -12.93 11.81
C ILE A 96 -12.41 -14.11 11.47
N THR A 97 -13.63 -13.81 11.03
CA THR A 97 -14.66 -14.82 10.73
C THR A 97 -14.22 -15.75 9.60
N SER A 98 -13.78 -15.19 8.46
CA SER A 98 -13.34 -15.97 7.30
C SER A 98 -12.13 -16.84 7.61
N PHE A 99 -11.23 -16.36 8.48
CA PHE A 99 -10.08 -17.13 8.95
C PHE A 99 -10.50 -18.36 9.76
N PHE A 100 -11.41 -18.19 10.75
CA PHE A 100 -11.92 -19.31 11.54
C PHE A 100 -12.74 -20.30 10.69
N GLU A 101 -13.50 -19.80 9.71
CA GLU A 101 -14.31 -20.60 8.79
C GLU A 101 -13.50 -21.24 7.64
N LYS A 102 -12.20 -20.91 7.52
CA LYS A 102 -11.31 -21.39 6.44
C LYS A 102 -11.86 -21.14 5.03
N ARG A 103 -12.49 -19.99 4.84
CA ARG A 103 -13.01 -19.55 3.54
C ARG A 103 -12.32 -18.26 3.08
N ALA A 104 -12.47 -17.93 1.81
CA ALA A 104 -12.04 -16.63 1.30
C ALA A 104 -12.82 -15.50 2.00
N PRO A 105 -12.16 -14.38 2.33
CA PRO A 105 -12.82 -13.21 2.90
C PRO A 105 -13.68 -12.50 1.84
N ASN A 106 -14.80 -11.95 2.29
CA ASN A 106 -15.68 -11.07 1.51
C ASN A 106 -15.65 -9.67 2.11
N PHE A 107 -14.54 -8.97 1.92
CA PHE A 107 -14.35 -7.65 2.51
C PHE A 107 -15.28 -6.60 1.89
N PRO A 108 -15.88 -5.71 2.71
CA PRO A 108 -16.60 -4.55 2.20
C PRO A 108 -15.71 -3.65 1.35
N GLY A 109 -16.27 -3.08 0.28
CA GLY A 109 -15.61 -2.02 -0.47
C GLY A 109 -15.45 -0.73 0.36
N LEU A 110 -14.61 0.20 -0.11
CA LEU A 110 -14.50 1.54 0.47
C LEU A 110 -15.86 2.25 0.34
N GLY A 111 -16.46 2.63 1.46
CA GLY A 111 -17.75 3.32 1.49
C GLY A 111 -17.75 4.60 0.65
N SER A 112 -18.92 5.00 0.14
CA SER A 112 -19.11 6.22 -0.67
C SER A 112 -18.76 7.52 0.07
N SER A 113 -18.65 7.50 1.40
CA SER A 113 -18.30 8.66 2.23
C SER A 113 -16.84 9.13 2.04
N GLU A 114 -15.91 8.24 1.68
CA GLU A 114 -14.50 8.61 1.48
C GLU A 114 -14.22 9.27 0.12
N ARG A 115 -15.06 9.02 -0.89
CA ARG A 115 -14.99 9.72 -2.19
C ARG A 115 -15.34 11.21 -2.08
N SER A 116 -16.18 11.59 -1.11
CA SER A 116 -16.58 12.99 -0.91
C SER A 116 -15.52 13.83 -0.19
N ALA A 117 -14.76 13.22 0.74
CA ALA A 117 -13.71 13.90 1.49
C ALA A 117 -12.50 14.35 0.63
N GLY A 118 -12.25 13.65 -0.49
CA GLY A 118 -11.23 14.04 -1.47
C GLY A 118 -11.65 15.19 -2.41
N GLN A 119 -12.96 15.37 -2.62
CA GLN A 119 -13.50 16.38 -3.54
C GLN A 119 -13.69 17.76 -2.88
N GLN A 120 -13.77 17.83 -1.55
CA GLN A 120 -13.99 19.08 -0.80
C GLN A 120 -12.71 19.88 -0.46
N ARG A 121 -11.52 19.39 -0.82
CA ARG A 121 -10.23 20.08 -0.59
C ARG A 121 -9.70 20.87 -1.80
N ALA A 122 -10.53 21.14 -2.81
CA ALA A 122 -10.16 21.98 -3.94
C ALA A 122 -10.56 23.46 -3.71
N VAL A 123 -9.56 24.25 -3.28
CA VAL A 123 -9.30 25.70 -3.49
C VAL A 123 -10.44 26.72 -3.21
N PRO A 124 -10.24 27.70 -2.30
CA PRO A 124 -11.11 28.88 -2.23
C PRO A 124 -10.88 29.77 -3.47
N LYS A 125 -11.97 30.10 -4.18
CA LYS A 125 -11.96 31.15 -5.20
C LYS A 125 -12.21 32.50 -4.54
N GLY A 126 -11.30 33.46 -4.79
CA GLY A 126 -11.55 34.91 -4.66
C GLY A 126 -11.15 35.51 -3.33
#